data_AF-A0A814DMM4-F1
#
_entry.id   AF-A0A814DMM4-F1
#
_cell.length_a   1.000
_cell.length_b   1.000
_cell.length_c   1.000
_cell.angle_alpha   90.00
_cell.angle_beta   90.00
_cell.angle_gamma   90.00
#
_symmetry.space_group_name_H-M   'P 1'
#
loop_
_entity.id
_entity.type
_entity.pdbx_description
1 polymer ?
#
loop_
_entity_poly.entity_id
_entity_poly.type
_entity_poly.pdbx_seq_one_letter_code
_entity_poly.pdbx_strand_id
1 'polypeptide(L)'
;MSIISILLIFFILFLSIYIIYNRFCYFSKRSIPSPPVRSILFGHLSDLWSAKSYSEQLHQWTQQYGSVYGIFEGTRPVYVISDINFIEEIFIKQFARFHSRRVTLTNRVLGEKNFNVLTAYISQL
;
A
#
# COMPACT_ATOMS: atom_id res chain seq x y z
N MET A 1 13.52 17.57 32.03
CA MET A 1 13.78 16.49 31.04
C MET A 1 15.27 16.30 30.93
N SER A 2 15.79 15.08 31.13
CA SER A 2 17.24 14.85 31.08
C SER A 2 17.77 14.97 29.64
N ILE A 3 18.99 15.47 29.44
CA ILE A 3 19.62 15.60 28.12
C ILE A 3 19.66 14.24 27.40
N ILE A 4 19.87 13.16 28.16
CA ILE A 4 19.86 11.78 27.68
C ILE A 4 18.49 11.41 27.08
N SER A 5 17.39 11.80 27.74
CA SER A 5 16.03 11.55 27.23
C SER A 5 15.80 12.27 25.89
N ILE A 6 16.32 13.49 25.73
CA ILE A 6 16.19 14.26 24.48
C ILE A 6 16.96 13.56 23.35
N LEU A 7 18.22 13.17 23.59
CA LEU A 7 19.03 12.45 22.61
C LEU A 7 18.40 11.13 22.17
N LEU A 8 17.79 10.39 23.11
CA LEU A 8 17.11 9.13 22.81
C LEU A 8 15.90 9.35 21.88
N ILE A 9 15.11 10.41 22.11
CA ILE A 9 13.96 10.75 21.25
C ILE A 9 14.43 11.08 19.83
N PHE A 10 15.48 11.90 19.68
CA PHE A 10 16.04 12.22 18.36
C PHE A 10 16.59 10.98 17.66
N PHE A 11 17.24 10.07 18.38
CA PHE A 11 17.74 8.82 17.81
C PHE A 11 16.60 7.91 17.31
N ILE A 12 15.54 7.75 18.10
CA ILE A 12 14.35 6.96 17.71
C ILE A 12 13.67 7.60 16.49
N LEU A 13 13.51 8.92 16.49
CA LEU A 13 12.93 9.66 15.38
C LEU A 13 13.75 9.45 14.10
N PHE A 14 15.08 9.64 14.18
CA PHE A 14 15.99 9.40 13.05
C PHE A 14 15.87 7.97 12.51
N LEU A 15 15.90 6.97 13.41
CA LEU A 15 15.79 5.57 13.01
C LEU A 15 14.45 5.28 12.34
N SER A 16 13.35 5.84 12.86
CA SER A 16 12.02 5.68 12.25
C SER A 16 11.95 6.29 10.85
N ILE A 17 12.49 7.49 10.66
CA ILE A 17 12.54 8.17 9.34
C ILE A 17 13.39 7.35 8.37
N TYR A 18 14.56 6.85 8.81
CA TYR A 18 15.43 6.01 7.99
C TYR A 18 14.73 4.72 7.54
N ILE A 19 14.04 4.04 8.46
CA ILE A 19 13.27 2.82 8.15
C ILE A 19 12.15 3.13 7.14
N ILE A 20 11.40 4.21 7.34
CA ILE A 20 10.30 4.61 6.45
C ILE A 20 10.83 4.95 5.06
N TYR A 21 11.89 5.75 4.98
CA TYR A 21 12.55 6.09 3.72
C TYR A 21 13.00 4.82 2.96
N ASN A 22 13.66 3.90 3.67
CA ASN A 22 14.13 2.65 3.07
C ASN A 22 12.96 1.77 2.56
N ARG A 23 11.80 1.80 3.23
CA ARG A 23 10.58 1.12 2.76
C ARG A 23 10.06 1.72 1.45
N PHE A 24 10.04 3.05 1.32
CA PHE A 24 9.58 3.70 0.09
C PHE A 24 10.53 3.50 -1.10
N CYS A 25 11.82 3.25 -0.86
CA CYS A 25 12.76 2.85 -1.91
C CYS A 25 12.56 1.41 -2.44
N TYR A 26 11.60 0.64 -1.91
CA TYR A 26 11.45 -0.79 -2.22
C TYR A 26 11.34 -1.11 -3.73
N PHE A 27 10.54 -0.36 -4.47
CA PHE A 27 10.33 -0.58 -5.91
C PHE A 27 11.47 -0.03 -6.76
N SER A 28 11.99 1.15 -6.41
CA SER A 28 13.16 1.74 -7.08
C SER A 28 14.37 0.80 -7.01
N LYS A 29 14.62 0.16 -5.86
CA LYS A 29 15.69 -0.84 -5.69
C LYS A 29 15.52 -2.09 -6.55
N ARG A 30 14.33 -2.35 -7.07
CA ARG A 30 14.00 -3.52 -7.91
C ARG A 30 13.74 -3.14 -9.37
N SER A 31 13.97 -1.88 -9.74
CA SER A 31 13.66 -1.35 -11.06
C SER A 31 12.20 -1.56 -11.47
N ILE A 32 11.29 -1.56 -10.49
CA ILE A 32 9.84 -1.67 -10.72
C ILE A 32 9.25 -0.26 -10.80
N PRO A 33 8.50 0.08 -11.87
CA PRO A 33 7.79 1.34 -11.96
C PRO A 33 6.84 1.54 -10.78
N SER A 34 6.74 2.76 -10.27
CA SER A 34 5.80 3.13 -9.20
C SER A 34 5.39 4.58 -9.38
N PRO A 35 4.13 4.93 -9.10
CA PRO A 35 3.75 6.32 -8.98
C PRO A 35 4.50 7.03 -7.84
N PRO A 36 4.64 8.36 -7.91
CA PRO A 36 5.29 9.13 -6.87
C PRO A 36 4.44 9.13 -5.59
N VAL A 37 5.07 8.78 -4.46
CA VAL A 37 4.41 8.76 -3.15
C VAL A 37 4.24 10.19 -2.65
N ARG A 38 2.98 10.61 -2.47
CA ARG A 38 2.65 11.95 -1.93
C ARG A 38 2.46 11.97 -0.41
N SER A 39 1.93 10.88 0.16
CA SER A 39 1.70 10.76 1.59
C SER A 39 2.63 9.74 2.22
N ILE A 40 3.47 10.17 3.18
CA ILE A 40 4.41 9.28 3.88
C ILE A 40 3.67 8.29 4.80
N LEU A 41 2.53 8.70 5.38
CA LEU A 41 1.76 7.86 6.29
C LEU A 41 0.82 6.90 5.57
N PHE A 42 0.15 7.37 4.51
CA PHE A 42 -0.87 6.59 3.80
C PHE A 42 -0.39 6.00 2.48
N GLY A 43 0.81 6.36 2.01
CA GLY A 43 1.32 5.93 0.72
C GLY A 43 0.44 6.45 -0.40
N HIS A 44 -0.06 5.54 -1.23
CA HIS A 44 -0.98 5.78 -2.34
C HIS A 44 -2.46 5.65 -1.93
N LEU A 45 -2.77 5.25 -0.69
CA LEU A 45 -4.16 5.16 -0.22
C LEU A 45 -4.85 6.52 -0.25
N SER A 46 -4.12 7.60 0.02
CA SER A 46 -4.69 8.95 -0.08
C SER A 46 -5.16 9.27 -1.50
N ASP A 47 -4.36 8.92 -2.51
CA ASP A 47 -4.74 9.15 -3.91
C ASP A 47 -5.95 8.26 -4.30
N LEU A 48 -6.00 7.03 -3.80
CA LEU A 48 -7.11 6.11 -4.03
C LEU A 48 -8.41 6.54 -3.32
N TRP A 49 -8.33 7.09 -2.11
CA TRP A 49 -9.48 7.60 -1.36
C TRP A 49 -10.05 8.88 -1.96
N SER A 50 -9.19 9.73 -2.51
CA SER A 50 -9.61 10.96 -3.17
C SER A 50 -10.05 10.74 -4.63
N ALA A 51 -9.74 9.58 -5.22
CA ALA A 51 -10.18 9.24 -6.57
C ALA A 51 -11.69 8.97 -6.62
N LYS A 52 -12.31 9.35 -7.74
CA LYS A 52 -13.73 9.05 -8.02
C LYS A 52 -14.03 7.55 -8.00
N SER A 53 -13.05 6.73 -8.41
CA SER A 53 -13.12 5.27 -8.39
C SER A 53 -11.71 4.70 -8.25
N TYR A 54 -11.56 3.71 -7.38
CA TYR A 54 -10.29 2.99 -7.20
C TYR A 54 -9.85 2.33 -8.50
N SER A 55 -10.78 1.64 -9.18
CA SER A 55 -10.48 0.94 -10.43
C SER A 55 -10.03 1.88 -11.53
N GLU A 56 -10.62 3.08 -11.60
CA GLU A 56 -10.23 4.10 -12.57
C GLU A 56 -8.82 4.62 -12.31
N GLN A 57 -8.49 4.92 -11.04
CA GLN A 57 -7.14 5.36 -10.68
C GLN A 57 -6.08 4.29 -10.98
N LEU A 58 -6.39 3.02 -10.69
CA LEU A 58 -5.51 1.89 -11.04
C LEU A 58 -5.40 1.71 -12.56
N HIS A 59 -6.48 1.91 -13.30
CA HIS A 59 -6.45 1.86 -14.77
C HIS A 59 -5.52 2.93 -15.34
N GLN A 60 -5.62 4.17 -14.87
CA GLN A 60 -4.75 5.27 -15.28
C GLN A 60 -3.28 5.00 -14.95
N TRP A 61 -2.99 4.48 -13.75
CA TRP A 61 -1.63 4.08 -13.43
C TRP A 61 -1.15 2.90 -14.26
N THR A 62 -2.00 1.94 -14.61
CA THR A 62 -1.64 0.85 -15.51
C THR A 62 -1.26 1.38 -16.90
N GLN A 63 -2.01 2.37 -17.41
CA GLN A 63 -1.67 3.02 -18.68
C GLN A 63 -0.33 3.77 -18.61
N GLN A 64 -0.01 4.37 -17.47
CA GLN A 64 1.20 5.20 -17.31
C GLN A 64 2.46 4.40 -16.94
N TYR A 65 2.34 3.38 -16.09
CA TYR A 65 3.46 2.63 -15.49
C TYR A 65 3.60 1.21 -16.06
N GLY A 66 2.68 0.79 -16.92
CA GLY A 66 2.69 -0.51 -17.58
C GLY A 66 1.89 -1.59 -16.85
N SER A 67 1.95 -2.81 -17.37
CA SER A 67 1.15 -3.95 -16.88
C SER A 67 1.59 -4.49 -15.52
N VAL A 68 2.80 -4.14 -15.06
CA VAL A 68 3.34 -4.52 -13.75
C VAL A 68 3.99 -3.30 -13.11
N TYR A 69 3.41 -2.83 -12.02
CA TYR A 69 3.94 -1.70 -11.26
C TYR A 69 3.69 -1.87 -9.75
N GLY A 70 4.36 -1.05 -8.96
CA GLY A 70 4.27 -1.02 -7.52
C GLY A 70 3.43 0.15 -7.02
N ILE A 71 2.67 -0.08 -5.96
CA ILE A 71 2.07 0.97 -5.12
C ILE A 71 2.36 0.69 -3.65
N PHE A 72 2.10 1.67 -2.79
CA PHE A 72 2.25 1.55 -1.35
C PHE A 72 0.92 1.76 -0.66
N GLU A 73 0.50 0.80 0.16
CA GLU A 73 -0.61 0.99 1.08
C GLU A 73 -0.08 1.25 2.48
N GLY A 74 -0.13 2.51 2.91
CA GLY A 74 0.71 2.99 4.00
C GLY A 74 2.18 2.82 3.62
N THR A 75 2.93 2.07 4.43
CA THR A 75 4.35 1.74 4.15
C THR A 75 4.53 0.33 3.56
N ARG A 76 3.45 -0.38 3.23
CA ARG A 76 3.51 -1.75 2.69
C ARG A 76 3.57 -1.70 1.16
N PRO A 77 4.59 -2.30 0.52
CA PRO A 77 4.63 -2.42 -0.92
C PRO A 77 3.58 -3.43 -1.42
N VAL A 78 2.90 -3.09 -2.49
CA VAL A 78 1.85 -3.87 -3.15
C VAL A 78 2.11 -3.84 -4.65
N TYR A 79 2.09 -5.00 -5.30
CA TYR A 79 2.18 -5.09 -6.75
C TYR A 79 0.78 -4.98 -7.36
N VAL A 80 0.68 -4.22 -8.44
CA VAL A 80 -0.49 -4.18 -9.32
C VAL A 80 -0.07 -4.82 -10.63
N ILE A 81 -0.83 -5.84 -11.04
CA ILE A 81 -0.53 -6.70 -12.18
C ILE A 81 -1.79 -6.78 -13.04
N SER A 82 -1.65 -6.49 -14.33
CA SER A 82 -2.68 -6.67 -15.36
C SER A 82 -2.24 -7.61 -16.49
N ASP A 83 -1.04 -8.19 -16.41
CA ASP A 83 -0.55 -9.19 -17.35
C ASP A 83 -1.18 -10.57 -17.11
N ILE A 84 -1.86 -11.10 -18.13
CA ILE A 84 -2.61 -12.36 -18.02
C ILE A 84 -1.72 -13.58 -17.75
N ASN A 85 -0.55 -13.65 -18.38
CA ASN A 85 0.37 -14.78 -18.22
C ASN A 85 0.94 -14.78 -16.79
N PHE A 86 1.24 -13.60 -16.26
CA PHE A 86 1.74 -13.45 -14.89
C PHE A 86 0.66 -13.76 -13.85
N ILE A 87 -0.59 -13.35 -14.11
CA ILE A 87 -1.74 -13.71 -13.28
C ILE A 87 -1.92 -15.23 -13.27
N GLU A 88 -1.87 -15.89 -14.43
CA GLU A 88 -1.98 -17.35 -14.54
C GLU A 88 -0.86 -18.05 -13.73
N GLU A 89 0.37 -17.57 -13.86
CA GLU A 89 1.53 -18.09 -13.12
C GLU A 89 1.31 -18.01 -11.60
N ILE A 90 0.85 -16.86 -11.09
CA ILE A 90 0.65 -16.66 -9.66
C ILE A 90 -0.56 -17.44 -9.12
N PHE A 91 -1.71 -17.30 -9.78
CA PHE A 91 -2.97 -17.78 -9.24
C PHE A 91 -3.25 -19.24 -9.55
N ILE A 92 -2.63 -19.82 -10.59
CA ILE A 92 -2.78 -21.23 -10.93
C ILE A 92 -1.56 -22.02 -10.48
N LYS A 93 -0.39 -21.75 -11.06
CA LYS A 93 0.81 -22.59 -10.83
C LYS A 93 1.39 -22.42 -9.44
N GLN A 94 1.36 -21.20 -8.92
CA GLN A 94 1.90 -20.88 -7.59
C GLN A 94 0.82 -20.68 -6.52
N PHE A 95 -0.39 -21.18 -6.75
CA PHE A 95 -1.52 -21.04 -5.82
C PHE A 95 -1.14 -21.43 -4.39
N ALA A 96 -0.41 -22.53 -4.19
CA ALA A 96 0.04 -22.98 -2.87
C ALA A 96 0.82 -21.90 -2.09
N ARG A 97 1.53 -21.00 -2.78
CA ARG A 97 2.27 -19.88 -2.16
C ARG A 97 1.43 -18.61 -2.00
N PHE A 98 0.44 -18.40 -2.87
CA PHE A 98 -0.35 -17.16 -2.95
C PHE A 98 -1.83 -17.33 -2.57
N HIS A 99 -2.22 -18.44 -1.95
CA HIS A 99 -3.61 -18.73 -1.56
C HIS A 99 -4.17 -17.84 -0.45
N SER A 100 -3.31 -17.14 0.31
CA SER A 100 -3.77 -16.31 1.42
C SER A 100 -4.48 -15.06 0.93
N ARG A 101 -5.72 -14.86 1.38
CA ARG A 101 -6.45 -13.61 1.12
C ARG A 101 -5.80 -12.45 1.84
N ARG A 102 -5.80 -11.31 1.16
CA ARG A 102 -5.30 -10.05 1.69
C ARG A 102 -6.19 -9.57 2.83
N VAL A 103 -5.59 -9.28 3.99
CA VAL A 103 -6.25 -8.52 5.06
C VAL A 103 -5.92 -7.04 4.89
N THR A 104 -6.89 -6.27 4.37
CA THR A 104 -6.79 -4.82 4.18
C THR A 104 -6.53 -4.09 5.50
N LEU A 105 -5.88 -2.93 5.48
CA LEU A 105 -5.68 -2.10 6.68
C LEU A 105 -6.99 -1.83 7.41
N THR A 106 -8.06 -1.59 6.66
CA THR A 106 -9.42 -1.44 7.19
C THR A 106 -9.87 -2.65 8.01
N ASN A 107 -9.66 -3.88 7.52
CA ASN A 107 -9.98 -5.11 8.26
C ASN A 107 -9.09 -5.29 9.50
N ARG A 108 -7.83 -4.84 9.45
CA ARG A 108 -6.92 -4.92 10.61
C ARG A 108 -7.24 -3.92 11.71
N VAL A 109 -7.69 -2.72 11.34
CA VAL A 109 -7.95 -1.62 12.28
C VAL A 109 -9.38 -1.67 12.81
N LEU A 110 -10.35 -1.93 11.94
CA LEU A 110 -11.77 -1.89 12.30
C LEU A 110 -12.34 -3.27 12.63
N GLY A 111 -11.70 -4.36 12.23
CA GLY A 111 -12.26 -5.72 12.36
C GLY A 111 -13.43 -5.93 11.38
N GLU A 112 -13.53 -7.14 10.81
CA GLU A 112 -14.50 -7.45 9.74
C GLU A 112 -15.96 -7.07 10.08
N LYS A 113 -16.35 -7.17 11.36
CA LYS A 113 -17.70 -6.81 11.82
C LYS A 113 -18.02 -5.32 11.65
N ASN A 114 -17.07 -4.42 11.87
CA ASN A 114 -17.35 -2.97 11.83
C ASN A 114 -17.25 -2.40 10.41
N PHE A 115 -16.56 -3.09 9.48
CA PHE A 115 -16.47 -2.65 8.10
C PHE A 115 -17.84 -2.69 7.40
N ASN A 116 -18.59 -3.78 7.56
CA ASN A 116 -19.93 -3.92 6.96
C ASN A 116 -20.93 -2.89 7.49
N VAL A 117 -20.76 -2.44 8.73
CA VAL A 117 -21.62 -1.41 9.35
C VAL A 117 -21.29 -0.03 8.79
N LEU A 118 -20.01 0.29 8.57
CA LEU A 118 -19.59 1.58 8.02
C LEU A 118 -19.86 1.70 6.52
N THR A 119 -19.69 0.63 5.72
CA THR A 119 -20.09 0.64 4.31
C THR A 119 -21.60 0.80 4.16
N ALA A 120 -22.39 0.16 5.01
CA ALA A 120 -23.83 0.38 5.04
C ALA A 120 -24.18 1.85 5.34
N TYR A 121 -23.51 2.47 6.31
CA TYR A 121 -23.76 3.87 6.69
C TYR A 121 -23.36 4.86 5.59
N ILE A 122 -22.23 4.64 4.93
CA ILE A 122 -21.75 5.49 3.83
C ILE A 122 -22.60 5.32 2.57
N SER A 123 -23.16 4.14 2.31
CA SER A 123 -24.07 3.90 1.18
C SER A 123 -25.47 4.52 1.36
N GLN A 124 -25.79 4.97 2.56
CA GLN A 124 -27.07 5.59 2.92
C GLN A 124 -27.01 7.13 2.99
N LEU A 125 -25.82 7.72 2.76
CA LEU A 125 -25.57 9.16 2.65
C LEU A 125 -25.37 9.54 1.18
#